data_AF-A0A2X2VAI0-F1
#
_entry.id   AF-A0A2X2VAI0-F1
#
_cell.length_a   1.000
_cell.length_b   1.000
_cell.length_c   1.000
_cell.angle_alpha   90.00
_cell.angle_beta   90.00
_cell.angle_gamma   90.00
#
_symmetry.space_group_name_H-M   'P 1'
#
loop_
_entity.id
_entity.type
_entity.pdbx_description
1 polymer ?
#
loop_
_entity_poly.entity_id
_entity_poly.type
_entity_poly.pdbx_seq_one_letter_code
_entity_poly.pdbx_strand_id
1 'polypeptide(L)' 'MPVRWEKQLAGMQPSTVFRPEDVDLIAQNYIHCSAHWNAVDLRQNGELQGGASACETISFVNRPDEDWLRTIYNMDGKKR' A
#
# COMPACT_ATOMS: atom_id res chain seq x y z
N MET A 1 1.95 -40.40 10.46
CA MET A 1 2.87 -39.83 9.46
C MET A 1 2.46 -38.38 9.26
N PRO A 2 3.19 -37.39 9.80
CA PRO A 2 2.84 -35.98 9.63
C PRO A 2 2.98 -35.57 8.15
N VAL A 3 2.03 -34.75 7.70
CA VAL A 3 1.89 -34.26 6.31
C VAL A 3 2.93 -33.19 6.01
N ARG A 4 3.44 -33.18 4.76
CA ARG A 4 4.61 -32.39 4.29
C ARG A 4 4.55 -30.89 4.62
N TRP A 5 3.37 -30.31 4.80
CA TRP A 5 3.18 -28.90 5.12
C TRP A 5 3.43 -28.56 6.60
N GLU A 6 3.40 -29.52 7.53
CA GLU A 6 3.75 -29.27 8.95
C GLU A 6 5.23 -28.90 9.13
N LYS A 7 6.09 -29.35 8.20
CA LYS A 7 7.52 -28.98 8.18
C LYS A 7 7.79 -27.57 7.67
N GLN A 8 6.79 -26.89 7.09
CA GLN A 8 6.97 -25.59 6.44
C GLN A 8 6.78 -24.41 7.42
N LEU A 9 6.08 -24.63 8.53
CA LEU A 9 5.91 -23.64 9.61
C LEU A 9 7.12 -23.58 10.56
N ALA A 10 7.95 -24.62 10.58
CA ALA A 10 9.12 -24.71 11.46
C ALA A 10 10.30 -23.78 11.06
N GLY A 11 10.21 -23.13 9.90
CA GLY A 11 11.22 -22.19 9.40
C GLY A 11 10.87 -20.71 9.57
N MET A 12 9.62 -20.38 9.96
CA MET A 12 9.21 -19.00 10.24
C MET A 12 9.71 -18.63 11.64
N GLN A 13 10.96 -18.19 11.71
CA GLN A 13 11.46 -17.53 12.91
C GLN A 13 10.63 -16.26 13.14
N PRO A 14 10.15 -15.99 14.37
CA PRO A 14 9.50 -14.72 14.67
C PRO A 14 10.48 -13.62 14.28
N SER A 15 10.06 -12.76 13.36
CA SER A 15 10.86 -11.62 12.94
C SER A 15 11.19 -10.79 14.18
N THR A 16 12.47 -10.51 14.41
CA THR A 16 12.89 -9.55 15.42
C THR A 16 12.18 -8.22 15.12
N VAL A 17 11.35 -7.75 16.06
CA VAL A 17 10.68 -6.46 15.93
C VAL A 17 11.73 -5.37 16.14
N PHE A 18 11.74 -4.36 15.27
CA PHE A 18 12.62 -3.20 15.42
C PHE A 18 12.32 -2.46 16.73
N ARG A 19 13.36 -1.90 17.35
CA ARG A 19 13.17 -1.01 18.50
C ARG A 19 12.53 0.30 18.01
N PRO A 20 11.75 1.02 18.84
CA PRO A 20 11.10 2.27 18.43
C PRO A 20 12.07 3.29 17.83
N GLU A 21 13.26 3.44 18.40
CA GLU A 21 14.29 4.35 17.88
C GLU A 21 14.80 3.97 16.49
N ASP A 22 14.88 2.67 16.18
CA ASP A 22 15.28 2.17 14.87
C ASP A 22 14.16 2.45 13.86
N VAL A 23 12.89 2.26 14.26
CA VAL A 23 11.72 2.58 13.44
C VAL A 23 11.69 4.07 13.13
N ASP A 24 11.90 4.94 14.12
CA ASP A 24 11.89 6.39 13.93
C ASP A 24 13.02 6.84 12.99
N LEU A 25 14.23 6.30 13.18
CA LEU A 25 15.37 6.59 12.31
C LEU A 25 15.12 6.14 10.86
N ILE A 26 14.54 4.96 10.68
CA ILE A 26 14.21 4.42 9.36
C ILE A 26 13.09 5.25 8.71
N ALA A 27 12.03 5.55 9.45
CA ALA A 27 10.89 6.33 8.97
C ALA A 27 11.29 7.75 8.55
N GLN A 28 12.18 8.40 9.31
CA GLN A 28 12.63 9.76 9.01
C GLN A 28 13.56 9.84 7.79
N ASN A 29 14.47 8.87 7.64
CA ASN A 29 15.59 9.02 6.69
C ASN A 29 15.46 8.16 5.43
N TYR A 30 14.67 7.08 5.47
CA TYR A 30 14.71 6.05 4.43
C TYR A 30 13.34 5.62 3.89
N ILE A 31 12.24 5.91 4.58
CA ILE A 31 10.88 5.61 4.09
C ILE A 31 10.25 6.88 3.52
N HIS A 32 9.91 6.85 2.23
CA HIS A 32 9.15 7.91 1.59
C HIS A 32 7.65 7.76 1.87
N CYS A 33 6.98 8.90 2.12
CA CYS A 33 5.52 8.94 2.21
C CYS A 33 4.91 8.86 0.79
N SER A 34 4.59 7.64 0.36
CA SER A 34 4.07 7.40 -0.99
C SER A 34 2.60 7.82 -1.17
N ALA A 35 1.84 7.90 -0.08
CA ALA A 35 0.42 8.27 -0.10
C ALA A 35 0.24 9.72 0.34
N HIS A 36 -0.45 10.52 -0.46
CA HIS A 36 -0.67 11.94 -0.23
C HIS A 36 -1.89 12.47 -1.00
N TRP A 37 -2.39 13.65 -0.60
CA TRP A 37 -3.54 14.31 -1.23
C TRP A 37 -3.16 15.38 -2.28
N ASN A 38 -1.97 15.31 -2.85
CA ASN A 38 -1.61 16.21 -3.95
C ASN A 38 -2.47 15.92 -5.18
N ALA A 39 -3.14 16.96 -5.68
CA ALA A 39 -3.95 16.93 -6.88
C ALA A 39 -3.06 16.89 -8.15
N VAL A 40 -3.49 16.16 -9.16
CA VAL A 40 -2.91 16.16 -10.50
C VAL A 40 -3.98 16.69 -11.47
N ASP A 41 -3.60 17.70 -12.25
CA ASP A 41 -4.46 18.29 -13.28
C ASP A 41 -4.20 17.60 -14.64
N LEU A 42 -5.27 17.30 -15.37
CA LEU A 42 -5.15 16.77 -16.73
C LEU A 42 -4.85 17.92 -17.70
N ARG A 43 -3.99 17.68 -18.71
CA ARG A 43 -3.51 18.73 -19.63
C ARG A 43 -4.68 19.46 -20.32
N GLN A 44 -4.51 20.76 -20.54
CA GLN A 44 -5.49 21.68 -21.18
C GLN A 44 -5.92 21.29 -22.61
N ASN A 45 -5.31 20.27 -23.23
CA ASN A 45 -5.59 19.84 -24.60
C ASN A 45 -6.69 18.77 -24.73
N GLY A 46 -7.33 18.35 -23.63
CA GLY A 46 -8.55 17.53 -23.66
C GLY A 46 -8.37 16.05 -24.03
N GLU A 47 -7.14 15.53 -24.08
CA GLU A 47 -6.90 14.10 -24.26
C GLU A 47 -7.05 13.34 -22.93
N LEU A 48 -8.02 12.43 -22.89
CA LEU A 48 -8.27 11.53 -21.76
C LEU A 48 -7.18 10.44 -21.71
N GLN A 49 -6.33 10.47 -20.69
CA GLN A 49 -5.55 9.30 -20.29
C GLN A 49 -6.34 8.48 -19.27
N GLY A 50 -7.13 7.51 -19.76
CA GLY A 50 -7.86 6.55 -18.93
C GLY A 50 -9.37 6.82 -18.89
N GLY A 51 -10.17 5.76 -18.98
CA GLY A 51 -11.64 5.79 -19.10
C GLY A 51 -12.40 6.23 -17.84
N ALA A 52 -11.98 7.34 -17.21
CA ALA A 52 -12.73 8.01 -16.15
C ALA A 52 -13.60 9.13 -16.76
N SER A 53 -14.79 9.32 -16.20
CA SER A 53 -15.78 10.31 -16.65
C SER A 53 -15.21 11.74 -16.67
N ALA A 54 -15.64 12.55 -17.64
CA ALA A 54 -15.21 13.95 -17.86
C ALA A 54 -15.48 14.93 -16.69
N CYS A 55 -16.08 14.47 -15.57
CA CYS A 55 -16.39 15.28 -14.38
C CYS A 55 -15.25 15.36 -13.34
N GLU A 56 -14.11 14.69 -13.54
CA GLU A 56 -12.92 14.85 -12.68
C GLU A 56 -11.76 15.41 -13.49
N THR A 57 -11.70 16.73 -13.65
CA THR A 57 -10.49 17.42 -14.16
C THR A 57 -9.31 17.27 -13.19
N ILE A 58 -9.60 16.93 -11.92
CA ILE A 58 -8.64 16.81 -10.83
C ILE A 58 -8.63 15.36 -10.35
N SER A 59 -7.44 14.73 -10.34
CA SER A 59 -7.24 13.36 -9.84
C SER A 59 -6.26 13.32 -8.66
N PHE A 60 -6.42 12.36 -7.76
CA PHE A 60 -5.53 12.10 -6.62
C PHE A 60 -4.92 10.70 -6.75
N VAL A 61 -3.91 10.56 -7.62
CA VAL A 61 -3.32 9.25 -7.97
C VAL A 61 -2.76 8.50 -6.76
N ASN A 62 -2.24 9.25 -5.76
CA ASN A 62 -1.63 8.69 -4.56
C ASN A 62 -2.54 8.83 -3.32
N ARG A 63 -3.85 8.93 -3.51
CA ARG A 63 -4.81 9.05 -2.39
C ARG A 63 -4.61 7.90 -1.40
N PRO A 64 -4.43 8.16 -0.09
CA PRO A 64 -4.40 7.10 0.90
C PRO A 64 -5.74 6.35 0.97
N ASP A 65 -5.66 5.09 1.36
CA ASP A 65 -6.83 4.30 1.76
C ASP A 65 -7.48 4.92 3.02
N GLU A 66 -8.73 4.56 3.27
CA GLU A 66 -9.47 5.00 4.46
C GLU A 66 -8.67 4.70 5.74
N ASP A 67 -8.72 5.63 6.69
CA ASP A 67 -7.99 5.59 7.96
C ASP A 67 -6.47 5.39 7.83
N TRP A 68 -5.89 5.61 6.64
CA TRP A 68 -4.48 5.33 6.32
C TRP A 68 -4.10 3.85 6.49
N LEU A 69 -5.08 2.95 6.35
CA LEU A 69 -4.90 1.51 6.47
C LEU A 69 -4.98 0.85 5.09
N ARG A 70 -3.86 0.26 4.64
CA ARG A 70 -3.82 -0.47 3.38
C ARG A 70 -4.84 -1.60 3.39
N THR A 71 -5.70 -1.63 2.37
CA THR A 71 -6.61 -2.74 2.12
C THR A 71 -5.83 -4.00 1.76
N ILE A 72 -6.07 -5.10 2.48
CA ILE A 72 -5.44 -6.41 2.22
C ILE A 72 -6.54 -7.39 1.80
N TYR A 73 -6.35 -8.05 0.67
CA TYR A 73 -7.22 -9.13 0.22
C TYR A 73 -6.58 -10.47 0.53
N ASN A 74 -7.39 -11.43 1.00
CA ASN A 74 -6.96 -12.81 1.15
C ASN A 74 -6.96 -13.54 -0.22
N MET A 75 -6.57 -14.82 -0.22
CA MET A 75 -6.51 -15.62 -1.45
C MET A 75 -7.88 -15.85 -2.11
N ASP A 76 -8.97 -15.66 -1.37
CA ASP A 76 -10.34 -15.74 -1.89
C ASP A 76 -10.86 -14.38 -2.40
N GLY A 77 -10.01 -13.35 -2.41
CA GLY A 77 -10.38 -11.99 -2.83
C GLY A 77 -11.26 -11.25 -1.81
N LYS A 78 -11.37 -11.72 -0.57
CA LYS A 78 -12.12 -11.05 0.49
C LYS A 78 -11.22 -10.08 1.25
N LYS A 79 -11.73 -8.89 1.58
CA LYS A 79 -11.05 -7.91 2.43
C LYS A 79 -10.81 -8.54 3.81
N ARG A 80 -9.57 -8.47 4.28
CA ARG A 80 -9.14 -8.92 5.60
C ARG A 80 -9.39 -7.86 6.66
#